data_AF-A0A971N3H6-F1
#
_entry.id   AF-A0A971N3H6-F1
#
_cell.length_a   1.000
_cell.length_b   1.000
_cell.length_c   1.000
_cell.angle_alpha   90.00
_cell.angle_beta   90.00
_cell.angle_gamma   90.00
#
_symmetry.space_group_name_H-M   'P 1'
#
loop_
_entity.id
_entity.type
_entity.pdbx_description
1 polymer ?
#
loop_
_entity_poly.entity_id
_entity_poly.type
_entity_poly.pdbx_seq_one_letter_code
_entity_poly.pdbx_strand_id
1 'polypeptide(L)'
;MSKIKRIMLIVLATVMMLVPLACNTATKPVETDPPKTTAAMTTDPVETETPTSEPVETEPLDESIVITDHLGREVTIEEVPESLVSGYYITSSMLISLGLADKMVGLEAKAATRPIYSLAAPHLLDLPNTGSMKEFNLEGAIAMNADLYILPLRLEDAVNTLSDLGLTVIAVNPENMELLLETIAMIGLATGTE
;
A
#
# COMPACT_ATOMS: atom_id res chain seq x y z
N MET A 1 -11.64 12.22 44.18
CA MET A 1 -11.94 12.59 42.78
C MET A 1 -12.57 13.98 42.75
N SER A 2 -12.07 14.89 41.91
CA SER A 2 -12.67 16.21 41.73
C SER A 2 -14.12 16.05 41.23
N LYS A 3 -15.00 17.01 41.59
CA LYS A 3 -16.43 16.98 41.20
C LYS A 3 -16.61 16.78 39.69
N ILE A 4 -15.67 17.30 38.90
CA ILE A 4 -15.57 17.15 37.44
C ILE A 4 -15.36 15.68 37.03
N LYS A 5 -14.47 14.93 37.70
CA LYS A 5 -14.25 13.51 37.40
C LYS A 5 -15.46 12.62 37.73
N ARG A 6 -16.29 13.01 38.71
CA ARG A 6 -17.54 12.30 39.03
C ARG A 6 -18.64 12.59 38.00
N ILE A 7 -18.74 13.82 37.52
CA ILE A 7 -19.71 14.20 36.47
C ILE A 7 -19.33 13.53 35.14
N MET A 8 -18.03 13.49 34.79
CA MET A 8 -17.55 12.83 33.57
C MET A 8 -17.78 11.31 33.58
N LEU A 9 -17.67 10.67 34.74
CA LEU A 9 -17.97 9.23 34.90
C LEU A 9 -19.46 8.91 34.77
N ILE A 10 -20.34 9.82 35.23
CA ILE A 10 -21.79 9.63 35.12
C ILE A 10 -22.25 9.81 33.67
N VAL A 11 -21.71 10.81 32.95
CA VAL A 11 -22.02 11.03 31.52
C VAL A 11 -21.52 9.88 30.65
N LEU A 12 -20.33 9.34 30.94
CA LEU A 12 -19.77 8.20 30.21
C LEU A 12 -20.57 6.90 30.43
N ALA A 13 -21.15 6.71 31.62
CA ALA A 13 -22.00 5.56 31.92
C ALA A 13 -23.38 5.62 31.25
N THR A 14 -23.93 6.82 31.01
CA THR A 14 -25.26 6.99 30.38
C THR A 14 -25.27 6.84 28.86
N VAL A 15 -24.13 6.96 28.18
CA VAL A 15 -24.04 6.84 26.71
C VAL A 15 -23.94 5.37 26.25
N MET A 16 -23.72 4.42 27.15
CA MET A 16 -23.57 2.99 26.82
C MET A 16 -24.87 2.18 26.84
N MET A 17 -26.05 2.83 26.88
CA MET A 17 -27.35 2.15 27.06
C MET A 17 -28.38 2.33 25.92
N LEU A 18 -27.94 2.73 24.72
CA LEU A 18 -28.81 2.82 23.55
C LEU A 18 -28.34 1.90 22.43
N VAL A 19 -28.79 0.64 22.49
CA VAL A 19 -28.81 -0.30 21.35
C VAL A 19 -30.25 -0.80 21.20
N PRO A 20 -30.96 -0.49 20.11
CA PRO A 20 -32.18 -1.22 19.80
C PRO A 20 -31.81 -2.55 19.11
N LEU A 21 -32.14 -3.64 19.80
CA LEU A 21 -32.41 -4.96 19.22
C LEU A 21 -33.59 -4.84 18.25
N ALA A 22 -33.36 -5.09 16.96
CA ALA A 22 -34.43 -5.44 16.03
C ALA A 22 -34.30 -6.92 15.66
N CYS A 23 -35.16 -7.74 16.27
CA CYS A 23 -35.32 -9.16 15.95
C CYS A 23 -36.29 -9.33 14.78
N ASN A 24 -35.79 -9.97 13.73
CA ASN A 24 -36.40 -10.98 12.87
C ASN A 24 -37.84 -11.44 13.21
N THR A 25 -38.72 -11.49 12.18
CA THR A 25 -39.79 -12.50 12.05
C THR A 25 -40.09 -12.86 10.58
N ALA A 26 -39.77 -14.11 10.24
CA ALA A 26 -40.60 -15.12 9.57
C ALA A 26 -41.21 -14.89 8.15
N THR A 27 -40.55 -15.52 7.17
CA THR A 27 -41.06 -16.50 6.16
C THR A 27 -42.54 -16.54 5.77
N LYS A 28 -42.80 -16.58 4.44
CA LYS A 28 -43.28 -17.80 3.76
C LYS A 28 -43.02 -17.78 2.23
N PRO A 29 -42.97 -18.97 1.58
CA PRO A 29 -42.34 -19.22 0.27
C PRO A 29 -43.34 -19.22 -0.90
N VAL A 30 -42.84 -19.12 -2.13
CA VAL A 30 -43.57 -19.51 -3.34
C VAL A 30 -42.73 -20.49 -4.16
N GLU A 31 -43.43 -21.51 -4.60
CA GLU A 31 -43.08 -22.79 -5.20
C GLU A 31 -42.44 -22.76 -6.59
N THR A 32 -41.68 -23.83 -6.81
CA THR A 32 -41.33 -24.57 -8.04
C THR A 32 -42.53 -24.83 -8.97
N ASP A 33 -42.41 -24.94 -10.30
CA ASP A 33 -41.85 -26.10 -11.03
C ASP A 33 -41.77 -25.85 -12.58
N PRO A 34 -41.06 -26.71 -13.37
CA PRO A 34 -40.73 -26.61 -14.81
C PRO A 34 -41.82 -27.32 -15.68
N PRO A 35 -41.64 -27.83 -16.95
CA PRO A 35 -40.48 -27.93 -17.85
C PRO A 35 -40.74 -27.64 -19.37
N LYS A 36 -39.70 -27.76 -20.22
CA LYS A 36 -39.62 -28.72 -21.36
C LYS A 36 -38.97 -28.16 -22.66
N THR A 37 -37.80 -28.72 -22.95
CA THR A 37 -37.16 -29.11 -24.22
C THR A 37 -37.94 -28.99 -25.54
N THR A 38 -37.32 -28.43 -26.59
CA THR A 38 -37.00 -29.13 -27.87
C THR A 38 -36.20 -28.24 -28.85
N ALA A 39 -35.28 -28.92 -29.54
CA ALA A 39 -34.26 -28.47 -30.46
C ALA A 39 -34.74 -27.80 -31.76
N ALA A 40 -33.84 -27.01 -32.36
CA ALA A 40 -33.63 -27.01 -33.80
C ALA A 40 -32.17 -26.64 -34.10
N MET A 41 -31.49 -27.55 -34.80
CA MET A 41 -30.19 -27.34 -35.44
C MET A 41 -30.35 -26.42 -36.65
N THR A 42 -29.43 -25.48 -36.84
CA THR A 42 -28.98 -25.06 -38.17
C THR A 42 -27.48 -24.77 -38.10
N THR A 43 -26.77 -25.47 -38.96
CA THR A 43 -25.35 -25.36 -39.32
C THR A 43 -25.10 -24.12 -40.19
N ASP A 44 -24.04 -23.37 -39.91
CA ASP A 44 -23.03 -22.98 -40.91
C ASP A 44 -21.80 -22.34 -40.21
N PRO A 45 -20.61 -22.43 -40.83
CA PRO A 45 -19.32 -22.24 -40.16
C PRO A 45 -18.83 -20.79 -40.26
N VAL A 46 -18.30 -20.24 -39.17
CA VAL A 46 -17.48 -19.02 -39.21
C VAL A 46 -16.18 -19.31 -38.48
N GLU A 47 -15.17 -19.55 -39.31
CA GLU A 47 -13.84 -18.93 -39.28
C GLU A 47 -13.21 -18.64 -37.91
N THR A 48 -12.24 -19.50 -37.60
CA THR A 48 -10.96 -19.20 -36.97
C THR A 48 -10.66 -17.73 -36.75
N GLU A 49 -10.58 -17.31 -35.48
CA GLU A 49 -9.47 -16.50 -34.98
C GLU A 49 -9.11 -17.00 -33.58
N THR A 50 -8.06 -17.82 -33.52
CA THR A 50 -7.26 -17.98 -32.31
C THR A 50 -6.68 -16.62 -31.95
N PRO A 51 -6.91 -16.08 -30.74
CA PRO A 51 -6.14 -14.92 -30.30
C PRO A 51 -4.70 -15.42 -30.14
N THR A 52 -3.84 -14.96 -31.03
CA THR A 52 -2.39 -14.99 -30.83
C THR A 52 -2.12 -14.19 -29.57
N SER A 53 -1.91 -14.90 -28.47
CA SER A 53 -1.26 -14.34 -27.28
C SER A 53 0.18 -14.03 -27.69
N GLU A 54 0.44 -12.79 -28.07
CA GLU A 54 1.80 -12.28 -28.05
C GLU A 54 2.31 -12.44 -26.60
N PRO A 55 3.50 -13.01 -26.41
CA PRO A 55 4.15 -12.92 -25.11
C PRO A 55 4.39 -11.43 -24.86
N VAL A 56 3.90 -10.92 -23.74
CA VAL A 56 4.36 -9.64 -23.21
C VAL A 56 5.83 -9.84 -22.90
N GLU A 57 6.67 -9.36 -23.82
CA GLU A 57 8.12 -9.29 -23.66
C GLU A 57 8.36 -8.23 -22.56
N THR A 58 8.57 -8.70 -21.34
CA THR A 58 9.11 -7.88 -20.25
C THR A 58 10.54 -7.52 -20.63
N GLU A 59 10.71 -6.36 -21.24
CA GLU A 59 12.02 -5.75 -21.47
C GLU A 59 12.75 -5.58 -20.12
N PRO A 60 14.04 -5.92 -20.03
CA PRO A 60 14.81 -5.69 -18.82
C PRO A 60 14.95 -4.17 -18.57
N LEU A 61 14.73 -3.74 -17.32
CA LEU A 61 15.01 -2.38 -16.86
C LEU A 61 16.54 -2.16 -16.74
N ASP A 62 17.24 -2.15 -17.88
CA ASP A 62 18.63 -1.69 -18.03
C ASP A 62 18.69 -0.20 -18.46
N GLU A 63 17.54 0.47 -18.55
CA GLU A 63 17.44 1.91 -18.85
C GLU A 63 16.97 2.70 -17.63
N SER A 64 17.64 3.82 -17.36
CA SER A 64 17.24 4.78 -16.35
C SER A 64 15.80 5.22 -16.57
N ILE A 65 14.98 5.21 -15.52
CA ILE A 65 13.59 5.68 -15.58
C ILE A 65 13.44 7.02 -14.87
N VAL A 66 12.49 7.84 -15.35
CA VAL A 66 12.14 9.10 -14.70
C VAL A 66 10.72 8.99 -14.17
N ILE A 67 10.57 9.24 -12.88
CA ILE A 67 9.30 9.20 -12.17
C ILE A 67 8.92 10.62 -11.76
N THR A 68 7.65 10.98 -11.92
CA THR A 68 7.09 12.17 -11.27
C THR A 68 6.46 11.77 -9.93
N ASP A 69 7.02 12.26 -8.83
CA ASP A 69 6.50 11.94 -7.50
C ASP A 69 5.27 12.80 -7.11
N HIS A 70 4.68 12.57 -5.94
CA HIS A 70 3.49 13.32 -5.50
C HIS A 70 3.79 14.76 -5.04
N LEU A 71 5.07 15.18 -4.99
CA LEU A 71 5.45 16.58 -4.89
C LEU A 71 5.58 17.25 -6.26
N GLY A 72 5.40 16.50 -7.35
CA GLY A 72 5.57 16.97 -8.72
C GLY A 72 7.03 17.06 -9.16
N ARG A 73 7.94 16.37 -8.47
CA ARG A 73 9.38 16.37 -8.78
C ARG A 73 9.69 15.24 -9.76
N GLU A 74 10.58 15.49 -10.71
CA GLU A 74 11.19 14.44 -11.51
C GLU A 74 12.32 13.78 -10.72
N VAL A 75 12.23 12.46 -10.56
CA VAL A 75 13.20 11.63 -9.85
C VAL A 75 13.72 10.60 -10.84
N THR A 76 15.02 10.63 -11.12
CA THR A 76 15.69 9.63 -11.97
C THR A 76 16.09 8.42 -11.11
N ILE A 77 15.69 7.24 -11.54
CA ILE A 77 16.16 5.96 -11.02
C ILE A 77 17.10 5.38 -12.07
N GLU A 78 18.41 5.39 -11.79
CA GLU A 78 19.45 4.98 -12.75
C GLU A 78 19.44 3.46 -12.98
N GLU A 79 19.22 2.69 -11.92
CA GLU A 79 19.17 1.23 -11.92
C GLU A 79 18.08 0.77 -10.92
N VAL A 80 17.54 -0.44 -11.11
CA VAL A 80 16.56 -1.01 -10.17
C VAL A 80 17.18 -1.06 -8.76
N PRO A 81 16.57 -0.42 -7.75
CA PRO A 81 17.15 -0.33 -6.42
C PRO A 81 17.20 -1.70 -5.73
N GLU A 82 18.32 -1.98 -5.06
CA GLU A 82 18.57 -3.22 -4.32
C GLU A 82 18.41 -3.04 -2.81
N SER A 83 18.38 -1.79 -2.34
CA SER A 83 18.16 -1.42 -0.95
C SER A 83 17.12 -0.30 -0.81
N LEU A 84 16.12 -0.55 0.03
CA LEU A 84 14.94 0.30 0.18
C LEU A 84 14.75 0.77 1.61
N VAL A 85 14.42 2.06 1.78
CA VAL A 85 13.96 2.62 3.05
C VAL A 85 12.53 3.10 2.91
N SER A 86 11.63 2.61 3.78
CA SER A 86 10.25 3.10 3.84
C SER A 86 10.01 3.93 5.10
N GLY A 87 9.71 5.21 4.94
CA GLY A 87 9.37 6.09 6.08
C GLY A 87 7.90 6.04 6.49
N TYR A 88 7.08 5.16 5.91
CA TYR A 88 5.63 5.17 6.08
C TYR A 88 5.02 3.77 6.09
N TYR A 89 4.28 3.44 7.15
CA TYR A 89 3.69 2.10 7.32
C TYR A 89 2.83 1.61 6.15
N ILE A 90 2.19 2.53 5.40
CA ILE A 90 1.42 2.20 4.20
C ILE A 90 2.37 1.68 3.11
N THR A 91 3.47 2.38 2.82
CA THR A 91 4.44 1.92 1.82
C THR A 91 5.24 0.72 2.30
N SER A 92 5.56 0.60 3.60
CA SER A 92 6.14 -0.64 4.16
C SER A 92 5.24 -1.84 3.85
N SER A 93 3.91 -1.69 3.95
CA SER A 93 2.96 -2.77 3.62
C SER A 93 2.86 -3.03 2.12
N MET A 94 2.99 -1.99 1.28
CA MET A 94 3.05 -2.14 -0.18
C MET A 94 4.31 -2.92 -0.60
N LEU A 95 5.48 -2.57 -0.06
CA LEU A 95 6.74 -3.25 -0.36
C LEU A 95 6.68 -4.73 0.00
N ILE A 96 6.08 -5.09 1.14
CA ILE A 96 5.81 -6.49 1.47
C ILE A 96 4.92 -7.15 0.42
N SER A 97 3.86 -6.47 -0.01
CA SER A 97 2.90 -7.00 -0.99
C SER A 97 3.50 -7.16 -2.39
N LEU A 98 4.48 -6.32 -2.75
CA LEU A 98 5.26 -6.38 -3.98
C LEU A 98 6.42 -7.39 -3.91
N GLY A 99 6.59 -8.11 -2.80
CA GLY A 99 7.68 -9.08 -2.65
C GLY A 99 9.06 -8.47 -2.39
N LEU A 100 9.12 -7.19 -2.00
CA LEU A 100 10.36 -6.42 -1.83
C LEU A 100 10.86 -6.40 -0.38
N ALA A 101 10.27 -7.20 0.51
CA ALA A 101 10.63 -7.21 1.93
C ALA A 101 12.11 -7.53 2.18
N ASP A 102 12.73 -8.36 1.32
CA ASP A 102 14.15 -8.72 1.46
C ASP A 102 15.10 -7.58 1.03
N LYS A 103 14.62 -6.62 0.24
CA LYS A 103 15.38 -5.42 -0.16
C LYS A 103 15.25 -4.28 0.86
N MET A 104 14.38 -4.40 1.85
CA MET A 104 14.20 -3.34 2.85
C MET A 104 15.36 -3.31 3.83
N VAL A 105 15.98 -2.14 4.01
CA VAL A 105 17.08 -1.91 4.97
C VAL A 105 16.69 -0.97 6.11
N GLY A 106 15.52 -0.34 6.03
CA GLY A 106 14.97 0.49 7.10
C GLY A 106 13.49 0.81 6.91
N LEU A 107 12.81 1.07 8.03
CA LEU A 107 11.37 1.33 8.05
C LEU A 107 10.96 2.41 9.05
N GLU A 108 9.65 2.66 9.19
CA GLU A 108 9.13 3.61 10.14
C GLU A 108 9.20 3.09 11.59
N ALA A 109 9.24 4.02 12.55
CA ALA A 109 9.22 3.66 13.96
C ALA A 109 7.91 2.93 14.36
N LYS A 110 8.01 2.09 15.38
CA LYS A 110 6.90 1.26 15.93
C LYS A 110 6.43 0.14 15.00
N ALA A 111 7.32 -0.40 14.17
CA ALA A 111 7.10 -1.59 13.34
C ALA A 111 6.37 -2.73 14.07
N ALA A 112 6.82 -3.06 15.28
CA ALA A 112 6.26 -4.15 16.09
C ALA A 112 4.76 -3.97 16.46
N THR A 113 4.21 -2.76 16.29
CA THR A 113 2.78 -2.50 16.50
C THR A 113 1.92 -2.85 15.29
N ARG A 114 2.52 -3.25 14.17
CA ARG A 114 1.87 -3.63 12.92
C ARG A 114 1.85 -5.16 12.81
N PRO A 115 0.70 -5.83 13.02
CA PRO A 115 0.65 -7.30 12.97
C PRO A 115 1.08 -7.88 11.62
N ILE A 116 0.89 -7.12 10.54
CA ILE A 116 1.25 -7.57 9.19
C ILE A 116 2.75 -7.87 9.06
N TYR A 117 3.63 -7.13 9.75
CA TYR A 117 5.08 -7.36 9.66
C TYR A 117 5.46 -8.67 10.33
N SER A 118 4.97 -8.96 11.54
CA SER A 118 5.27 -10.23 12.20
C SER A 118 4.69 -11.46 11.46
N LEU A 119 3.62 -11.26 10.70
CA LEU A 119 2.97 -12.34 9.95
C LEU A 119 3.58 -12.58 8.56
N ALA A 120 3.99 -11.52 7.85
CA ALA A 120 4.41 -11.60 6.46
C ALA A 120 5.93 -11.47 6.26
N ALA A 121 6.61 -10.68 7.09
CA ALA A 121 8.03 -10.36 6.95
C ALA A 121 8.66 -10.05 8.32
N PRO A 122 8.79 -11.06 9.20
CA PRO A 122 9.17 -10.85 10.60
C PRO A 122 10.58 -10.27 10.77
N HIS A 123 11.49 -10.49 9.81
CA HIS A 123 12.85 -9.93 9.82
C HIS A 123 12.86 -8.40 9.75
N LEU A 124 11.81 -7.77 9.22
CA LEU A 124 11.69 -6.32 9.21
C LEU A 124 11.64 -5.72 10.62
N LEU A 125 11.24 -6.49 11.63
CA LEU A 125 11.17 -5.98 13.01
C LEU A 125 12.53 -5.67 13.63
N ASP A 126 13.61 -6.21 13.05
CA ASP A 126 14.99 -6.04 13.52
C ASP A 126 15.75 -4.94 12.77
N LEU A 127 15.18 -4.39 11.70
CA LEU A 127 15.81 -3.33 10.92
C LEU A 127 15.84 -1.98 11.67
N PRO A 128 16.81 -1.10 11.37
CA PRO A 128 16.82 0.25 11.90
C PRO A 128 15.59 1.05 11.41
N ASN A 129 15.26 2.14 12.11
CA ASN A 129 14.09 2.95 11.77
C ASN A 129 14.42 4.42 11.51
N THR A 130 13.64 5.04 10.64
CA THR A 130 13.76 6.45 10.26
C THR A 130 12.96 7.38 11.18
N GLY A 131 12.58 6.93 12.37
CA GLY A 131 11.71 7.70 13.27
C GLY A 131 10.25 7.72 12.80
N SER A 132 9.54 8.79 13.13
CA SER A 132 8.11 8.93 12.84
C SER A 132 7.82 10.17 12.01
N MET A 133 6.62 10.28 11.46
CA MET A 133 6.17 11.48 10.75
C MET A 133 6.29 12.79 11.59
N LYS A 134 6.26 12.70 12.93
CA LYS A 134 6.44 13.89 13.81
C LYS A 134 7.90 14.21 14.10
N GLU A 135 8.72 13.18 14.13
CA GLU A 135 10.13 13.21 14.56
C GLU A 135 10.87 12.26 13.63
N PHE A 136 11.13 12.74 12.41
CA PHE A 136 11.86 11.97 11.41
C PHE A 136 13.34 12.01 11.74
N ASN A 137 13.99 10.84 11.74
CA ASN A 137 15.41 10.71 11.98
C ASN A 137 16.17 10.82 10.65
N LEU A 138 16.43 12.05 10.22
CA LEU A 138 17.11 12.34 8.97
C LEU A 138 18.51 11.71 8.91
N GLU A 139 19.32 11.90 9.95
CA GLU A 139 20.68 11.36 10.02
C GLU A 139 20.67 9.83 10.00
N GLY A 140 19.73 9.22 10.73
CA GLY A 140 19.55 7.77 10.73
C GLY A 140 19.15 7.23 9.37
N ALA A 141 18.29 7.94 8.63
CA ALA A 141 17.94 7.57 7.26
C ALA A 141 19.17 7.64 6.35
N ILE A 142 19.93 8.74 6.37
CA ILE A 142 21.15 8.90 5.55
C ILE A 142 22.16 7.78 5.85
N ALA A 143 22.32 7.42 7.12
CA ALA A 143 23.26 6.38 7.55
C ALA A 143 22.89 4.98 7.04
N MET A 144 21.64 4.75 6.60
CA MET A 144 21.23 3.49 5.98
C MET A 144 21.79 3.33 4.56
N ASN A 145 22.17 4.42 3.89
CA ASN A 145 22.76 4.42 2.55
C ASN A 145 22.00 3.53 1.55
N ALA A 146 20.67 3.68 1.53
CA ALA A 146 19.79 2.94 0.63
C ALA A 146 19.78 3.54 -0.78
N ASP A 147 19.45 2.73 -1.77
CA ASP A 147 19.34 3.13 -3.18
C ASP A 147 18.07 3.93 -3.44
N LEU A 148 16.98 3.65 -2.72
CA LEU A 148 15.72 4.38 -2.81
C LEU A 148 15.07 4.58 -1.44
N TYR A 149 14.69 5.83 -1.17
CA TYR A 149 13.94 6.24 0.01
C TYR A 149 12.50 6.61 -0.38
N ILE A 150 11.52 6.01 0.28
CA ILE A 150 10.10 6.20 0.01
C ILE A 150 9.47 6.88 1.23
N LEU A 151 9.17 8.17 1.11
CA LEU A 151 8.69 8.99 2.22
C LEU A 151 7.29 9.56 1.95
N PRO A 152 6.45 9.73 2.98
CA PRO A 152 5.16 10.37 2.82
C PRO A 152 5.36 11.86 2.51
N LEU A 153 4.47 12.43 1.69
CA LEU A 153 4.45 13.84 1.28
C LEU A 153 4.51 14.81 2.47
N ARG A 154 3.98 14.38 3.62
CA ARG A 154 4.03 15.14 4.89
C ARG A 154 5.44 15.34 5.45
N LEU A 155 6.44 14.64 4.91
CA LEU A 155 7.87 14.80 5.21
C LEU A 155 8.61 15.54 4.10
N GLU A 156 7.95 16.45 3.38
CA GLU A 156 8.52 17.27 2.29
C GLU A 156 9.89 17.87 2.62
N ASP A 157 10.07 18.47 3.82
CA ASP A 157 11.37 19.03 4.22
C ASP A 157 12.49 17.99 4.25
N ALA A 158 12.21 16.79 4.76
CA ALA A 158 13.17 15.69 4.79
C ALA A 158 13.43 15.14 3.39
N VAL A 159 12.36 15.02 2.58
CA VAL A 159 12.43 14.61 1.18
C VAL A 159 13.36 15.53 0.38
N ASN A 160 13.17 16.84 0.50
CA ASN A 160 13.99 17.84 -0.18
C ASN A 160 15.44 17.79 0.33
N THR A 161 15.64 17.70 1.64
CA THR A 161 16.99 17.63 2.23
C THR A 161 17.77 16.40 1.75
N LEU A 162 17.14 15.23 1.72
CA LEU A 162 17.78 14.00 1.21
C LEU A 162 18.09 14.11 -0.29
N SER A 163 17.17 14.68 -1.07
CA SER A 163 17.35 14.92 -2.50
C SER A 163 18.50 15.88 -2.78
N ASP A 164 18.63 16.97 -2.01
CA ASP A 164 19.72 17.96 -2.13
C ASP A 164 21.10 17.35 -1.80
N LEU A 165 21.12 16.28 -0.99
CA LEU A 165 22.31 15.48 -0.71
C LEU A 165 22.63 14.44 -1.79
N GLY A 166 21.83 14.37 -2.86
CA GLY A 166 22.01 13.43 -3.97
C GLY A 166 21.47 12.02 -3.70
N LEU A 167 20.62 11.84 -2.68
CA LEU A 167 19.95 10.57 -2.44
C LEU A 167 18.66 10.49 -3.23
N THR A 168 18.38 9.32 -3.80
CA THR A 168 17.15 9.06 -4.55
C THR A 168 15.97 8.91 -3.60
N VAL A 169 15.06 9.87 -3.63
CA VAL A 169 13.84 9.91 -2.79
C VAL A 169 12.63 10.13 -3.66
N ILE A 170 11.59 9.31 -3.45
CA ILE A 170 10.23 9.58 -3.94
C ILE A 170 9.30 9.99 -2.79
N ALA A 171 8.51 11.04 -3.01
CA ALA A 171 7.43 11.44 -2.12
C ALA A 171 6.10 10.81 -2.55
N VAL A 172 5.39 10.18 -1.60
CA VAL A 172 4.13 9.49 -1.85
C VAL A 172 2.99 10.05 -1.00
N ASN A 173 1.74 9.87 -1.44
CA ASN A 173 0.56 10.43 -0.77
C ASN A 173 -0.67 9.50 -0.86
N PRO A 174 -0.60 8.24 -0.42
CA PRO A 174 -1.68 7.26 -0.60
C PRO A 174 -2.88 7.48 0.35
N GLU A 175 -3.50 8.66 0.33
CA GLU A 175 -4.54 9.09 1.28
C GLU A 175 -5.98 8.85 0.78
N ASN A 176 -6.13 8.35 -0.44
CA ASN A 176 -7.38 7.86 -1.00
C ASN A 176 -7.10 6.72 -2.01
N MET A 177 -8.14 6.12 -2.58
CA MET A 177 -7.97 4.96 -3.48
C MET A 177 -7.18 5.30 -4.76
N GLU A 178 -7.44 6.46 -5.36
CA GLU A 178 -6.73 6.90 -6.58
C GLU A 178 -5.24 7.07 -6.29
N LEU A 179 -4.91 7.88 -5.27
CA LEU A 179 -3.53 8.12 -4.86
C LEU A 179 -2.83 6.85 -4.34
N LEU A 180 -3.58 5.91 -3.77
CA LEU A 180 -3.07 4.60 -3.36
C LEU A 180 -2.60 3.81 -4.58
N LEU A 181 -3.43 3.73 -5.63
CA LEU A 181 -3.10 3.02 -6.86
C LEU A 181 -1.94 3.70 -7.60
N GLU A 182 -1.93 5.03 -7.66
CA GLU A 182 -0.80 5.81 -8.19
C GLU A 182 0.48 5.51 -7.42
N THR A 183 0.43 5.46 -6.09
CA THR A 183 1.60 5.13 -5.26
C THR A 183 2.08 3.70 -5.54
N ILE A 184 1.18 2.72 -5.70
CA ILE A 184 1.56 1.35 -6.04
C ILE A 184 2.22 1.29 -7.40
N ALA A 185 1.64 1.93 -8.43
CA ALA A 185 2.20 1.99 -9.76
C ALA A 185 3.58 2.68 -9.78
N MET A 186 3.71 3.79 -9.04
CA MET A 186 4.96 4.53 -8.89
C MET A 186 6.06 3.67 -8.25
N ILE A 187 5.74 2.98 -7.15
CA ILE A 187 6.70 2.09 -6.50
C ILE A 187 7.02 0.91 -7.42
N GLY A 188 6.02 0.30 -8.05
CA GLY A 188 6.20 -0.81 -8.99
C GLY A 188 7.17 -0.45 -10.11
N LEU A 189 6.95 0.69 -10.76
CA LEU A 189 7.85 1.25 -11.76
C LEU A 189 9.25 1.51 -11.20
N ALA A 190 9.35 2.15 -10.03
CA ALA A 190 10.64 2.45 -9.38
C ALA A 190 11.46 1.19 -9.06
N THR A 191 10.80 0.06 -8.84
CA THR A 191 11.43 -1.18 -8.35
C THR A 191 11.40 -2.33 -9.35
N GLY A 192 10.86 -2.12 -10.56
CA GLY A 192 10.72 -3.15 -11.59
C GLY A 192 9.82 -4.31 -11.17
N THR A 193 8.68 -3.99 -10.55
CA THR A 193 7.70 -4.98 -10.05
C THR A 193 6.28 -4.72 -10.56
N GLU A 194 6.11 -4.21 -11.79
CA GLU A 194 4.81 -4.03 -12.44
C GLU A 194 4.07 -5.34 -12.77
#